data_AF-X1UDX1-F1
#
_entry.id   AF-X1UDX1-F1
#
_cell.length_a   1.000
_cell.length_b   1.000
_cell.length_c   1.000
_cell.angle_alpha   90.00
_cell.angle_beta   90.00
_cell.angle_gamma   90.00
#
_symmetry.space_group_name_H-M   'P 1'
#
loop_
_entity.id
_entity.type
_entity.pdbx_description
1 polymer ?
#
loop_
_entity_poly.entity_id
_entity_poly.type
_entity_poly.pdbx_seq_one_letter_code
_entity_poly.pdbx_strand_id
1 'polypeptide(L)'
;NIQTLIEKIGLFELMLFESGVKRDIEEYIKGIAQPQNQANPIMLKDTANNIKTSLEKIYDSDLPEALGILLTTENNKPFTETDHISEFKKIIDDPNIDTTQFFTQLNDILNNLKNQIQQNETQLNSFKKVLEPYVDKEQEIIDSEKYSVISFIFKDQNTISRLKEFSKALNKWDRALYIYYQIITSEPPEEIKLVEVQNGSIDIIININVNVAVNFVELVKLGLKVFGGYLLYKSTVKDIVKTYFGNEKLVKREEEREKEMLENIG
;
A
#
# COMPACT_ATOMS: atom_id res chain seq x y z
N ASN A 1 -7.15 -8.11 -4.12
CA ASN A 1 -6.16 -7.44 -4.97
C ASN A 1 -4.83 -8.16 -4.76
N ILE A 2 -4.19 -8.68 -5.82
CA ILE A 2 -2.92 -9.44 -5.76
C ILE A 2 -1.78 -8.54 -5.27
N GLN A 3 -1.79 -7.25 -5.65
CA GLN A 3 -0.81 -6.27 -5.21
C GLN A 3 -0.83 -6.09 -3.69
N THR A 4 -2.03 -5.98 -3.11
CA THR A 4 -2.20 -5.90 -1.64
C THR A 4 -1.67 -7.14 -0.92
N LEU A 5 -1.72 -8.33 -1.54
CA LEU A 5 -1.14 -9.53 -0.95
C LEU A 5 0.40 -9.47 -0.98
N ILE A 6 0.98 -8.90 -2.03
CA ILE A 6 2.43 -8.72 -2.17
C ILE A 6 2.94 -7.62 -1.25
N GLU A 7 2.23 -6.51 -1.10
CA GLU A 7 2.54 -5.47 -0.11
C GLU A 7 2.53 -6.06 1.31
N LYS A 8 1.54 -6.91 1.63
CA LYS A 8 1.49 -7.62 2.92
C LYS A 8 2.65 -8.60 3.10
N ILE A 9 3.11 -9.27 2.03
CA ILE A 9 4.34 -10.08 2.05
C ILE A 9 5.57 -9.19 2.23
N GLY A 10 5.64 -8.04 1.56
CA GLY A 10 6.73 -7.07 1.66
C GLY A 10 6.85 -6.47 3.05
N LEU A 11 5.74 -6.28 3.77
CA LEU A 11 5.74 -5.82 5.15
C LEU A 11 6.43 -6.84 6.09
N PHE A 12 6.31 -8.15 5.83
CA PHE A 12 7.08 -9.17 6.54
C PHE A 12 8.58 -9.10 6.23
N GLU A 13 8.95 -8.87 4.97
CA GLU A 13 10.35 -8.69 4.55
C GLU A 13 10.97 -7.45 5.23
N LEU A 14 10.27 -6.31 5.19
CA LEU A 14 10.67 -5.07 5.83
C LEU A 14 10.88 -5.24 7.34
N MET A 15 9.86 -5.77 8.03
CA MET A 15 9.82 -5.80 9.49
C MET A 15 10.74 -6.86 10.12
N LEU A 16 11.11 -7.92 9.40
CA LEU A 16 11.98 -8.98 9.94
C LEU A 16 13.38 -9.01 9.34
N PHE A 17 13.55 -8.65 8.07
CA PHE A 17 14.83 -8.77 7.37
C PHE A 17 15.52 -7.43 7.26
N GLU A 18 14.84 -6.41 6.73
CA GLU A 18 15.43 -5.09 6.54
C GLU A 18 15.66 -4.38 7.88
N SER A 19 14.74 -4.54 8.84
CA SER A 19 14.90 -4.08 10.22
C SER A 19 16.06 -4.76 10.96
N GLY A 20 16.52 -5.92 10.49
CA GLY A 20 17.57 -6.73 11.12
C GLY A 20 17.09 -7.70 12.21
N VAL A 21 15.80 -7.74 12.57
CA VAL A 21 15.29 -8.56 13.69
C VAL A 21 15.64 -10.05 13.56
N LYS A 22 15.50 -10.64 12.36
CA LYS A 22 15.87 -12.04 12.12
C LYS A 22 17.36 -12.27 12.34
N ARG A 23 18.22 -11.37 11.84
CA ARG A 23 19.67 -11.43 12.03
C ARG A 23 19.99 -11.36 13.52
N ASP A 24 19.39 -10.42 14.23
CA ASP A 24 19.63 -10.22 15.65
C ASP A 24 19.24 -11.47 16.45
N ILE A 25 18.08 -12.10 16.18
CA ILE A 25 17.68 -13.37 16.82
C ILE A 25 18.74 -14.46 16.58
N GLU A 26 19.22 -14.62 15.35
CA GLU A 26 20.25 -15.62 15.03
C GLU A 26 21.60 -15.33 15.70
N GLU A 27 22.00 -14.06 15.74
CA GLU A 27 23.22 -13.62 16.42
C GLU A 27 23.11 -13.82 17.94
N TYR A 28 21.97 -13.52 18.53
CA TYR A 28 21.70 -13.76 19.93
C TYR A 28 21.74 -15.24 20.28
N ILE A 29 21.10 -16.12 19.48
CA ILE A 29 21.19 -17.58 19.67
C ILE A 29 22.66 -18.04 19.68
N LYS A 30 23.47 -17.57 18.71
CA LYS A 30 24.91 -17.89 18.65
C LYS A 30 25.68 -17.31 19.84
N GLY A 31 25.34 -16.10 20.26
CA GLY A 31 25.96 -15.38 21.35
C GLY A 31 25.75 -16.09 22.69
N ILE A 32 24.50 -16.43 23.01
CA ILE A 32 24.16 -17.12 24.27
C ILE A 32 24.68 -18.57 24.29
N ALA A 33 24.89 -19.20 23.14
CA ALA A 33 25.43 -20.56 23.06
C ALA A 33 26.90 -20.67 23.51
N GLN A 34 27.66 -19.57 23.61
CA GLN A 34 29.04 -19.62 24.09
C GLN A 34 29.09 -19.92 25.60
N PRO A 35 29.94 -20.86 26.07
CA PRO A 35 29.96 -21.28 27.49
C PRO A 35 30.13 -20.14 28.50
N GLN A 36 30.93 -19.14 28.15
CA GLN A 36 31.17 -17.94 28.97
C GLN A 36 29.92 -17.04 29.12
N ASN A 37 29.04 -17.04 28.12
CA ASN A 37 27.83 -16.22 28.09
C ASN A 37 26.64 -16.94 28.73
N GLN A 38 26.60 -18.28 28.65
CA GLN A 38 25.60 -19.11 29.35
C GLN A 38 25.59 -18.88 30.87
N ALA A 39 26.74 -18.54 31.44
CA ALA A 39 26.88 -18.27 32.87
C ALA A 39 26.68 -16.79 33.26
N ASN A 40 26.41 -15.90 32.28
CA ASN A 40 26.28 -14.46 32.51
C ASN A 40 24.80 -14.02 32.58
N PRO A 41 24.18 -13.94 33.77
CA PRO A 41 22.76 -13.63 33.90
C PRO A 41 22.37 -12.24 33.41
N ILE A 42 23.30 -11.27 33.46
CA ILE A 42 23.04 -9.90 32.99
C ILE A 42 22.89 -9.92 31.47
N MET A 43 23.85 -10.53 30.77
CA MET A 43 23.79 -10.63 29.31
C MET A 43 22.54 -11.37 28.83
N LEU A 44 22.18 -12.49 29.48
CA LEU A 44 20.98 -13.24 29.11
C LEU A 44 19.70 -12.40 29.27
N LYS A 45 19.60 -11.62 30.35
CA LYS A 45 18.47 -10.70 30.57
C LYS A 45 18.45 -9.54 29.56
N ASP A 46 19.61 -9.00 29.22
CA ASP A 46 19.72 -7.93 28.21
C ASP A 46 19.28 -8.46 26.82
N THR A 47 19.74 -9.64 26.44
CA THR A 47 19.30 -10.32 25.21
C THR A 47 17.79 -10.55 25.20
N ALA A 48 17.22 -11.08 26.28
CA ALA A 48 15.79 -11.31 26.41
C ALA A 48 14.98 -10.00 26.26
N ASN A 49 15.42 -8.92 26.92
CA ASN A 49 14.76 -7.61 26.84
C ASN A 49 14.85 -6.97 25.45
N ASN A 50 16.01 -7.06 24.80
CA ASN A 50 16.19 -6.50 23.45
C ASN A 50 15.25 -7.16 22.45
N ILE A 51 15.16 -8.49 22.47
CA ILE A 51 14.30 -9.24 21.54
C ILE A 51 12.83 -9.00 21.87
N LYS A 52 12.45 -8.99 23.15
CA LYS A 52 11.11 -8.62 23.59
C LYS A 52 10.72 -7.23 23.07
N THR A 53 11.59 -6.24 23.18
CA THR A 53 11.32 -4.86 22.71
C THR A 53 11.14 -4.82 21.19
N SER A 54 11.94 -5.58 20.44
CA SER A 54 11.77 -5.71 18.98
C SER A 54 10.45 -6.39 18.62
N LEU A 55 10.05 -7.40 19.38
CA LEU A 55 8.76 -8.06 19.20
C LEU A 55 7.59 -7.13 19.55
N GLU A 56 7.67 -6.30 20.60
CA GLU A 56 6.61 -5.33 20.93
C GLU A 56 6.33 -4.42 19.73
N LYS A 57 7.37 -3.89 19.08
CA LYS A 57 7.22 -3.09 17.85
C LYS A 57 6.57 -3.84 16.69
N ILE A 58 6.84 -5.15 16.58
CA ILE A 58 6.24 -5.99 15.54
C ILE A 58 4.76 -6.24 15.84
N TYR A 59 4.42 -6.55 17.10
CA TYR A 59 3.07 -6.87 17.52
C TYR A 59 2.15 -5.63 17.49
N ASP A 60 2.72 -4.44 17.71
CA ASP A 60 2.01 -3.15 17.61
C ASP A 60 1.90 -2.63 16.16
N SER A 61 2.51 -3.30 15.19
CA SER A 61 2.44 -2.93 13.77
C SER A 61 1.28 -3.59 13.04
N ASP A 62 1.12 -3.31 11.74
CA ASP A 62 0.15 -3.98 10.87
C ASP A 62 0.55 -5.42 10.48
N LEU A 63 1.75 -5.89 10.89
CA LEU A 63 2.26 -7.22 10.51
C LEU A 63 1.38 -8.38 11.01
N PRO A 64 0.89 -8.41 12.26
CA PRO A 64 0.06 -9.52 12.74
C PRO A 64 -1.23 -9.67 11.92
N GLU A 65 -1.87 -8.56 11.55
CA GLU A 65 -3.06 -8.57 10.69
C GLU A 65 -2.70 -9.04 9.28
N ALA A 66 -1.61 -8.52 8.71
CA ALA A 66 -1.13 -8.93 7.40
C ALA A 66 -0.85 -10.44 7.32
N LEU A 67 -0.16 -11.00 8.32
CA LEU A 67 0.11 -12.43 8.41
C LEU A 67 -1.16 -13.23 8.65
N GLY A 68 -2.09 -12.75 9.48
CA GLY A 68 -3.39 -13.39 9.71
C GLY A 68 -4.22 -13.54 8.44
N ILE A 69 -4.09 -12.60 7.49
CA ILE A 69 -4.74 -12.68 6.17
C ILE A 69 -4.02 -13.66 5.24
N LEU A 70 -2.69 -13.73 5.29
CA LEU A 70 -1.86 -14.53 4.38
C LEU A 70 -1.73 -16.00 4.80
N LEU A 71 -1.74 -16.27 6.11
CA LEU A 71 -1.39 -17.55 6.72
C LEU A 71 -2.60 -18.11 7.50
N THR A 72 -3.66 -18.47 6.78
CA THR A 72 -4.96 -18.86 7.37
C THR A 72 -5.16 -20.37 7.54
N THR A 73 -4.14 -21.19 7.24
CA THR A 73 -4.28 -22.66 7.24
C THR A 73 -3.79 -23.26 8.55
N GLU A 74 -4.45 -24.32 9.05
CA GLU A 74 -4.14 -24.93 10.35
C GLU A 74 -2.66 -25.34 10.53
N ASN A 75 -1.98 -25.67 9.42
CA ASN A 75 -0.58 -26.08 9.41
C ASN A 75 0.41 -24.91 9.26
N ASN A 76 -0.05 -23.70 8.96
CA ASN A 76 0.77 -22.52 8.70
C ASN A 76 0.19 -21.32 9.42
N LYS A 77 0.39 -21.27 10.74
CA LYS A 77 -0.05 -20.16 11.58
C LYS A 77 0.98 -19.02 11.58
N PRO A 78 0.54 -17.76 11.67
CA PRO A 78 1.45 -16.64 11.94
C PRO A 78 2.24 -16.87 13.22
N PHE A 79 3.54 -16.57 13.22
CA PHE A 79 4.33 -16.56 14.45
C PHE A 79 3.77 -15.55 15.48
N THR A 80 3.13 -14.47 14.99
CA THR A 80 2.46 -13.45 15.81
C THR A 80 1.17 -13.93 16.48
N GLU A 81 0.68 -15.14 16.19
CA GLU A 81 -0.47 -15.72 16.91
C GLU A 81 -0.07 -16.19 18.32
N THR A 82 1.21 -16.52 18.54
CA THR A 82 1.72 -16.93 19.85
C THR A 82 2.09 -15.69 20.65
N ASP A 83 1.72 -15.59 21.93
CA ASP A 83 2.13 -14.46 22.78
C ASP A 83 3.54 -14.63 23.33
N HIS A 84 4.55 -14.42 22.47
CA HIS A 84 5.95 -14.50 22.86
C HIS A 84 6.35 -13.44 23.89
N ILE A 85 5.70 -12.26 23.89
CA ILE A 85 5.99 -11.20 24.85
C ILE A 85 5.74 -11.69 26.27
N SER A 86 4.63 -12.40 26.49
CA SER A 86 4.34 -13.03 27.78
C SER A 86 5.33 -14.14 28.13
N GLU A 87 5.82 -14.91 27.15
CA GLU A 87 6.88 -15.92 27.38
C GLU A 87 8.19 -15.29 27.87
N PHE A 88 8.63 -14.19 27.24
CA PHE A 88 9.80 -13.44 27.69
C PHE A 88 9.59 -12.81 29.08
N LYS A 89 8.43 -12.21 29.35
CA LYS A 89 8.13 -11.63 30.67
C LYS A 89 8.20 -12.67 31.79
N LYS A 90 7.67 -13.88 31.57
CA LYS A 90 7.71 -14.97 32.56
C LYS A 90 9.12 -15.28 33.04
N ILE A 91 10.11 -15.28 32.14
CA ILE A 91 11.49 -15.58 32.52
C ILE A 91 12.23 -14.36 33.08
N ILE A 92 11.95 -13.16 32.57
CA ILE A 92 12.60 -11.91 32.99
C ILE A 92 12.20 -11.52 34.42
N ASP A 93 10.91 -11.65 34.72
CA ASP A 93 10.29 -11.18 35.96
C ASP A 93 10.29 -12.25 37.08
N ASP A 94 10.72 -13.48 36.81
CA ASP A 94 10.83 -14.52 37.85
C ASP A 94 12.03 -14.23 38.78
N PRO A 95 11.80 -13.93 40.07
CA PRO A 95 12.88 -13.65 41.00
C PRO A 95 13.65 -14.91 41.44
N ASN A 96 13.13 -16.11 41.18
CA ASN A 96 13.67 -17.38 41.67
C ASN A 96 14.32 -18.24 40.57
N ILE A 97 14.25 -17.81 39.31
CA ILE A 97 14.85 -18.55 38.20
C ILE A 97 16.38 -18.52 38.32
N ASP A 98 17.02 -19.69 38.30
CA ASP A 98 18.47 -19.78 38.26
C ASP A 98 19.01 -19.54 36.84
N THR A 99 20.29 -19.17 36.72
CA THR A 99 20.92 -18.81 35.44
C THR A 99 20.85 -19.93 34.41
N THR A 100 20.96 -21.19 34.83
CA THR A 100 20.91 -22.35 33.92
C THR A 100 19.50 -22.53 33.37
N GLN A 101 18.49 -22.47 34.25
CA GLN A 101 17.08 -22.52 33.85
C GLN A 101 16.70 -21.34 32.95
N PHE A 102 17.19 -20.13 33.26
CA PHE A 102 16.98 -18.94 32.43
C PHE A 102 17.56 -19.14 31.03
N PHE A 103 18.80 -19.61 30.93
CA PHE A 103 19.44 -19.90 29.65
C PHE A 103 18.65 -20.93 28.84
N THR A 104 18.26 -22.05 29.46
CA THR A 104 17.50 -23.11 28.77
C THR A 104 16.18 -22.57 28.23
N GLN A 105 15.39 -21.90 29.06
CA GLN A 105 14.08 -21.37 28.65
C GLN A 105 14.23 -20.26 27.59
N LEU A 106 15.20 -19.35 27.74
CA LEU A 106 15.49 -18.33 26.72
C LEU A 106 15.86 -18.98 25.39
N ASN A 107 16.77 -19.96 25.41
CA ASN A 107 17.21 -20.65 24.21
C ASN A 107 16.03 -21.39 23.54
N ASP A 108 15.13 -21.99 24.32
CA ASP A 108 13.94 -22.65 23.80
C ASP A 108 12.98 -21.65 23.13
N ILE A 109 12.69 -20.52 23.78
CA ILE A 109 11.85 -19.45 23.21
C ILE A 109 12.45 -18.93 21.90
N LEU A 110 13.75 -18.67 21.88
CA LEU A 110 14.44 -18.15 20.68
C LEU A 110 14.46 -19.14 19.52
N ASN A 111 14.72 -20.41 19.79
CA ASN A 111 14.68 -21.43 18.74
C ASN A 111 13.26 -21.66 18.24
N ASN A 112 12.25 -21.63 19.11
CA ASN A 112 10.85 -21.72 18.69
C ASN A 112 10.48 -20.54 17.77
N LEU A 113 10.75 -19.31 18.21
CA LEU A 113 10.51 -18.09 17.44
C LEU A 113 11.22 -18.13 16.07
N LYS A 114 12.51 -18.51 16.05
CA LYS A 114 13.28 -18.67 14.81
C LYS A 114 12.61 -19.67 13.86
N ASN A 115 12.20 -20.83 14.37
CA ASN A 115 11.57 -21.86 13.55
C ASN A 115 10.24 -21.39 12.97
N GLN A 116 9.40 -20.72 13.77
CA GLN A 116 8.13 -20.17 13.31
C GLN A 116 8.32 -19.08 12.24
N ILE A 117 9.26 -18.15 12.45
CA ILE A 117 9.63 -17.14 11.45
C ILE A 117 10.09 -17.81 10.14
N GLN A 118 10.94 -18.83 10.23
CA GLN A 118 11.47 -19.51 9.06
C GLN A 118 10.39 -20.32 8.31
N GLN A 119 9.43 -20.89 9.03
CA GLN A 119 8.26 -21.53 8.43
C GLN A 119 7.39 -20.51 7.70
N ASN A 120 7.07 -19.38 8.34
CA ASN A 120 6.30 -18.30 7.71
C ASN A 120 7.03 -17.75 6.48
N GLU A 121 8.33 -17.49 6.54
CA GLU A 121 9.15 -17.07 5.39
C GLU A 121 9.06 -18.07 4.23
N THR A 122 9.20 -19.37 4.51
CA THR A 122 9.14 -20.40 3.47
C THR A 122 7.78 -20.41 2.77
N GLN A 123 6.69 -20.26 3.54
CA GLN A 123 5.34 -20.21 3.00
C GLN A 123 5.09 -18.92 2.21
N LEU A 124 5.47 -17.76 2.75
CA LEU A 124 5.32 -16.48 2.07
C LEU A 124 6.13 -16.43 0.77
N ASN A 125 7.33 -17.01 0.73
CA ASN A 125 8.11 -17.16 -0.50
C ASN A 125 7.42 -18.08 -1.52
N SER A 126 6.74 -19.14 -1.05
CA SER A 126 5.94 -19.99 -1.94
C SER A 126 4.75 -19.23 -2.52
N PHE A 127 4.05 -18.44 -1.70
CA PHE A 127 2.98 -17.56 -2.16
C PHE A 127 3.50 -16.52 -3.14
N LYS A 128 4.62 -15.85 -2.82
CA LYS A 128 5.27 -14.87 -3.71
C LYS A 128 5.55 -15.48 -5.08
N LYS A 129 6.13 -16.69 -5.15
CA LYS A 129 6.37 -17.40 -6.43
C LYS A 129 5.10 -17.76 -7.20
N VAL A 130 4.01 -18.06 -6.51
CA VAL A 130 2.71 -18.34 -7.14
C VAL A 130 2.06 -17.06 -7.65
N LEU A 131 2.25 -15.95 -6.93
CA LEU A 131 1.69 -14.65 -7.28
C LEU A 131 2.52 -13.92 -8.35
N GLU A 132 3.84 -14.13 -8.39
CA GLU A 132 4.82 -13.49 -9.28
C GLU A 132 4.47 -13.52 -10.78
N PRO A 133 3.87 -14.59 -11.36
CA PRO A 133 3.40 -14.60 -12.74
C PRO A 133 2.16 -13.72 -13.00
N TYR A 134 1.43 -13.38 -11.95
CA TYR A 134 0.25 -12.52 -11.97
C TYR A 134 0.56 -11.07 -11.55
N VAL A 135 1.83 -10.81 -11.23
CA VAL A 135 2.38 -9.46 -11.09
C VAL A 135 2.89 -9.04 -12.45
N ASP A 136 2.35 -7.97 -13.01
CA ASP A 136 2.91 -7.39 -14.22
C ASP A 136 4.36 -6.98 -13.94
N LYS A 137 5.31 -7.68 -14.57
CA LYS A 137 6.77 -7.54 -14.39
C LYS A 137 7.34 -6.16 -14.74
N GLU A 138 6.49 -5.20 -15.11
CA GLU A 138 6.86 -3.81 -15.44
C GLU A 138 6.61 -2.82 -14.28
N GLN A 139 6.14 -3.29 -13.12
CA GLN A 139 6.09 -2.47 -11.92
C GLN A 139 7.43 -2.53 -11.18
N GLU A 140 8.31 -1.55 -11.45
CA GLU A 140 9.36 -1.18 -10.50
C GLU A 140 8.72 -0.93 -9.14
N ILE A 141 9.35 -1.49 -8.09
CA ILE A 141 8.97 -1.32 -6.69
C ILE A 141 8.69 0.18 -6.45
N ILE A 142 7.43 0.52 -6.21
CA ILE A 142 6.98 1.90 -6.01
C ILE A 142 7.53 2.37 -4.68
N ASP A 143 8.65 3.11 -4.71
CA ASP A 143 9.26 3.75 -3.56
C ASP A 143 8.31 4.84 -3.03
N SER A 144 7.60 4.55 -1.93
CA SER A 144 6.51 5.39 -1.39
C SER A 144 6.93 6.82 -1.03
N GLU A 145 8.23 7.10 -0.94
CA GLU A 145 8.76 8.45 -0.69
C GLU A 145 8.83 9.33 -1.95
N LYS A 146 8.77 8.75 -3.17
CA LYS A 146 8.96 9.48 -4.43
C LYS A 146 7.73 9.59 -5.31
N TYR A 147 6.72 8.76 -5.08
CA TYR A 147 5.55 8.68 -5.96
C TYR A 147 4.26 9.08 -5.24
N SER A 148 3.40 9.82 -5.94
CA SER A 148 2.03 10.08 -5.50
C SER A 148 1.07 9.22 -6.32
N VAL A 149 0.31 8.36 -5.65
CA VAL A 149 -0.72 7.53 -6.30
C VAL A 149 -2.07 8.26 -6.23
N ILE A 150 -2.73 8.40 -7.37
CA ILE A 150 -4.08 8.98 -7.45
C ILE A 150 -5.02 7.94 -8.04
N SER A 151 -5.98 7.53 -7.21
CA SER A 151 -7.00 6.55 -7.57
C SER A 151 -8.32 7.22 -7.95
N PHE A 152 -8.85 6.89 -9.12
CA PHE A 152 -10.20 7.25 -9.56
C PHE A 152 -11.12 6.05 -9.37
N ILE A 153 -12.04 6.15 -8.41
CA ILE A 153 -13.01 5.09 -8.11
C ILE A 153 -14.37 5.46 -8.69
N PHE A 154 -14.85 4.69 -9.68
CA PHE A 154 -16.17 4.90 -10.27
C PHE A 154 -17.21 4.03 -9.56
N LYS A 155 -18.25 4.67 -9.03
CA LYS A 155 -19.31 3.99 -8.26
C LYS A 155 -20.44 3.41 -9.12
N ASP A 156 -20.51 3.77 -10.41
CA ASP A 156 -21.63 3.45 -11.31
C ASP A 156 -21.19 2.48 -12.43
N GLN A 157 -21.88 1.34 -12.56
CA GLN A 157 -21.56 0.27 -13.51
C GLN A 157 -21.57 0.70 -14.99
N ASN A 158 -22.41 1.68 -15.38
CA ASN A 158 -22.41 2.16 -16.76
C ASN A 158 -21.14 2.97 -17.07
N THR A 159 -20.62 3.67 -16.06
CA THR A 159 -19.33 4.39 -16.16
C THR A 159 -18.17 3.42 -16.31
N ILE A 160 -18.22 2.28 -15.60
CA ILE A 160 -17.25 1.18 -15.73
C ILE A 160 -17.18 0.65 -17.17
N SER A 161 -18.32 0.54 -17.87
CA SER A 161 -18.34 0.06 -19.27
C SER A 161 -17.67 1.01 -20.28
N ARG A 162 -17.38 2.27 -19.91
CA ARG A 162 -16.79 3.31 -20.79
C ARG A 162 -15.35 3.69 -20.42
N LEU A 163 -14.68 2.91 -19.57
CA LEU A 163 -13.30 3.14 -19.10
C LEU A 163 -12.30 3.40 -20.24
N LYS A 164 -12.50 2.77 -21.41
CA LYS A 164 -11.63 2.95 -22.60
C LYS A 164 -11.64 4.38 -23.15
N GLU A 165 -12.76 5.10 -23.07
CA GLU A 165 -12.81 6.51 -23.51
C GLU A 165 -12.26 7.46 -22.47
N PHE A 166 -12.48 7.17 -21.18
CA PHE A 166 -11.88 7.93 -20.09
C PHE A 166 -10.35 7.82 -20.08
N SER A 167 -9.79 6.63 -20.33
CA SER A 167 -8.34 6.42 -20.50
C SER A 167 -7.76 7.30 -21.63
N LYS A 168 -8.47 7.48 -22.75
CA LYS A 168 -8.05 8.40 -23.82
C LYS A 168 -8.08 9.87 -23.40
N ALA A 169 -9.05 10.26 -22.56
CA ALA A 169 -9.12 11.61 -22.01
C ALA A 169 -7.99 11.88 -21.00
N LEU A 170 -7.64 10.89 -20.17
CA LEU A 170 -6.50 10.95 -19.27
C LEU A 170 -5.17 11.15 -20.01
N ASN A 171 -4.96 10.47 -21.16
CA ASN A 171 -3.77 10.72 -21.98
C ASN A 171 -3.69 12.15 -22.55
N LYS A 172 -4.82 12.86 -22.68
CA LYS A 172 -4.78 14.30 -23.03
C LYS A 172 -4.45 15.16 -21.80
N TRP A 173 -4.88 14.73 -20.62
CA TRP A 173 -4.59 15.40 -19.35
C TRP A 173 -3.12 15.23 -18.94
N ASP A 174 -2.48 14.12 -19.29
CA ASP A 174 -1.03 13.88 -19.16
C ASP A 174 -0.20 15.05 -19.73
N ARG A 175 -0.58 15.55 -20.91
CA ARG A 175 0.07 16.72 -21.52
C ARG A 175 -0.12 18.02 -20.73
N ALA A 176 -1.29 18.23 -20.14
CA ALA A 176 -1.56 19.41 -19.31
C ALA A 176 -0.85 19.34 -17.95
N LEU A 177 -0.77 18.14 -17.38
CA LEU A 177 0.02 17.79 -16.19
C LEU A 177 1.51 18.06 -16.40
N TYR A 178 2.06 17.61 -17.52
CA TYR A 178 3.44 17.86 -17.91
C TYR A 178 3.75 19.38 -17.97
N ILE A 179 2.87 20.17 -18.58
CA ILE A 179 3.02 21.63 -18.67
C ILE A 179 2.92 22.28 -17.28
N TYR A 180 1.94 21.87 -16.47
CA TYR A 180 1.77 22.39 -15.10
C TYR A 180 2.98 22.08 -14.22
N TYR A 181 3.54 20.87 -14.34
CA TYR A 181 4.76 20.47 -13.64
C TYR A 181 5.95 21.34 -14.06
N GLN A 182 6.18 21.54 -15.36
CA GLN A 182 7.23 22.43 -15.87
C GLN A 182 7.11 23.90 -15.41
N ILE A 183 5.90 24.37 -15.09
CA ILE A 183 5.68 25.73 -14.59
C ILE A 183 6.10 25.84 -13.10
N ILE A 184 5.99 24.76 -12.34
CA ILE A 184 6.17 24.76 -10.87
C ILE A 184 7.54 24.23 -10.46
N THR A 185 8.15 23.36 -11.27
CA THR A 185 9.45 22.75 -10.98
C THR A 185 10.40 22.89 -12.16
N SER A 186 11.69 23.10 -11.88
CA SER A 186 12.74 23.26 -12.90
C SER A 186 13.20 21.94 -13.53
N GLU A 187 12.70 20.81 -13.06
CA GLU A 187 13.02 19.48 -13.55
C GLU A 187 11.83 18.90 -14.35
N PRO A 188 12.07 18.14 -15.43
CA PRO A 188 11.01 17.46 -16.16
C PRO A 188 10.47 16.27 -15.34
N PRO A 189 9.15 16.00 -15.34
CA PRO A 189 8.62 14.86 -14.61
C PRO A 189 9.00 13.56 -15.36
N GLU A 190 9.19 12.47 -14.61
CA GLU A 190 9.16 11.14 -15.22
C GLU A 190 7.75 10.86 -15.79
N GLU A 191 7.66 10.09 -16.87
CA GLU A 191 6.40 9.84 -17.59
C GLU A 191 5.27 9.38 -16.67
N ILE A 192 4.06 9.92 -16.87
CA ILE A 192 2.87 9.48 -16.14
C ILE A 192 2.54 8.06 -16.58
N LYS A 193 2.58 7.13 -15.62
CA LYS A 193 2.30 5.71 -15.89
C LYS A 193 0.86 5.41 -15.47
N LEU A 194 0.05 4.99 -16.43
CA LEU A 194 -1.25 4.35 -16.19
C LEU A 194 -0.99 2.92 -15.74
N VAL A 195 -1.30 2.60 -14.49
CA VAL A 195 -0.85 1.35 -13.88
C VAL A 195 -1.94 0.30 -13.84
N GLU A 196 -3.22 0.68 -13.68
CA GLU A 196 -4.27 -0.33 -13.63
C GLU A 196 -5.66 0.16 -14.08
N VAL A 197 -6.39 -0.73 -14.76
CA VAL A 197 -7.83 -0.63 -15.01
C VAL A 197 -8.48 -1.90 -14.45
N GLN A 198 -8.89 -1.87 -13.19
CA GLN A 198 -9.59 -3.00 -12.54
C GLN A 198 -11.02 -2.61 -12.16
N ASN A 199 -12.00 -3.48 -12.45
CA ASN A 199 -13.35 -3.49 -11.85
C ASN A 199 -14.03 -2.11 -11.60
N GLY A 200 -13.82 -1.12 -12.47
CA GLY A 200 -14.42 0.21 -12.28
C GLY A 200 -13.61 1.22 -11.50
N SER A 201 -12.30 1.03 -11.35
CA SER A 201 -11.37 2.06 -10.93
C SER A 201 -10.19 2.15 -11.90
N ILE A 202 -9.58 3.33 -11.94
CA ILE A 202 -8.33 3.59 -12.65
C ILE A 202 -7.35 4.18 -11.66
N ASP A 203 -6.24 3.49 -11.48
CA ASP A 203 -5.14 3.95 -10.64
C ASP A 203 -4.07 4.57 -11.53
N ILE A 204 -3.72 5.82 -11.22
CA ILE A 204 -2.72 6.60 -11.94
C ILE A 204 -1.56 6.86 -11.00
N ILE A 205 -0.37 6.45 -11.40
CA ILE A 205 0.86 6.81 -10.68
C ILE A 205 1.42 8.06 -11.33
N ILE A 206 1.58 9.10 -10.52
CA ILE A 206 2.19 10.34 -10.95
C ILE A 206 3.42 10.58 -10.11
N ASN A 207 4.58 10.65 -10.76
CA ASN A 207 5.83 11.02 -10.10
C ASN A 207 5.84 12.55 -9.87
N ILE A 208 5.24 13.00 -8.77
CA ILE A 208 5.14 14.41 -8.42
C ILE A 208 5.33 14.64 -6.91
N ASN A 209 5.93 15.77 -6.58
CA ASN A 209 6.03 16.29 -5.21
C ASN A 209 4.64 16.36 -4.54
N VAL A 210 4.55 15.98 -3.26
CA VAL A 210 3.29 15.93 -2.48
C VAL A 210 2.50 17.26 -2.54
N ASN A 211 3.18 18.41 -2.50
CA ASN A 211 2.50 19.72 -2.60
C ASN A 211 1.87 19.94 -3.98
N VAL A 212 2.51 19.43 -5.04
CA VAL A 212 1.98 19.46 -6.41
C VAL A 212 0.83 18.46 -6.55
N ALA A 213 0.91 17.30 -5.90
CA ALA A 213 -0.16 16.30 -5.86
C ALA A 213 -1.44 16.86 -5.22
N VAL A 214 -1.33 17.58 -4.11
CA VAL A 214 -2.49 18.23 -3.46
C VAL A 214 -3.14 19.24 -4.40
N ASN A 215 -2.36 20.13 -5.01
CA ASN A 215 -2.89 21.11 -5.97
C ASN A 215 -3.52 20.43 -7.19
N PHE A 216 -2.91 19.34 -7.67
CA PHE A 216 -3.44 18.58 -8.79
C PHE A 216 -4.78 17.90 -8.45
N VAL A 217 -4.93 17.33 -7.25
CA VAL A 217 -6.22 16.79 -6.79
C VAL A 217 -7.32 17.86 -6.79
N GLU A 218 -7.01 19.09 -6.38
CA GLU A 218 -7.98 20.19 -6.46
C GLU A 218 -8.34 20.56 -7.90
N LEU A 219 -7.36 20.57 -8.79
CA LEU A 219 -7.53 20.87 -10.22
C LEU A 219 -8.40 19.80 -10.90
N VAL A 220 -8.16 18.53 -10.59
CA VAL A 220 -8.98 17.38 -11.01
C VAL A 220 -10.41 17.51 -10.49
N LYS A 221 -10.59 17.82 -9.20
CA LYS A 221 -11.92 18.02 -8.61
C LYS A 221 -12.66 19.15 -9.31
N LEU A 222 -11.98 20.25 -9.63
CA LEU A 222 -12.56 21.37 -10.37
C LEU A 222 -12.96 20.95 -11.78
N GLY A 223 -12.08 20.25 -12.52
CA GLY A 223 -12.37 19.73 -13.86
C GLY A 223 -13.56 18.78 -13.88
N LEU A 224 -13.63 17.84 -12.93
CA LEU A 224 -14.77 16.94 -12.76
C LEU A 224 -16.06 17.69 -12.40
N LYS A 225 -15.99 18.77 -11.61
CA LYS A 225 -17.14 19.60 -11.26
C LYS A 225 -17.68 20.35 -12.48
N VAL A 226 -16.81 20.95 -13.29
CA VAL A 226 -17.20 21.65 -14.53
C VAL A 226 -17.78 20.64 -15.54
N PHE A 227 -17.15 19.48 -15.70
CA PHE A 227 -17.64 18.42 -16.57
C PHE A 227 -18.99 17.86 -16.11
N GLY A 228 -19.17 17.63 -14.80
CA GLY A 228 -20.44 17.22 -14.22
C GLY A 228 -21.56 18.24 -14.47
N GLY A 229 -21.25 19.54 -14.40
CA GLY A 229 -22.16 20.62 -14.77
C GLY A 229 -22.61 20.54 -16.24
N TYR A 230 -21.68 20.30 -17.16
CA TYR A 230 -21.99 20.10 -18.58
C TYR A 230 -22.88 18.87 -18.83
N LEU A 231 -22.59 17.74 -18.17
CA LEU A 231 -23.42 16.53 -18.29
C LEU A 231 -24.85 16.77 -17.77
N LEU A 232 -24.99 17.50 -16.66
CA LEU A 232 -26.30 17.87 -16.12
C LEU A 232 -27.08 18.75 -17.11
N TYR A 233 -26.43 19.75 -17.70
CA TYR A 233 -27.03 20.55 -18.78
C TYR A 233 -27.47 19.67 -19.95
N LYS A 234 -26.59 18.79 -20.45
CA LYS A 234 -26.89 17.92 -21.59
C LYS A 234 -28.07 16.98 -21.33
N SER A 235 -28.25 16.55 -20.07
CA SER A 235 -29.38 15.72 -19.67
C SER A 235 -30.73 16.46 -19.69
N THR A 236 -30.73 17.79 -19.56
CA THR A 236 -31.94 18.62 -19.43
C THR A 236 -32.26 19.43 -20.68
N VAL A 237 -31.25 19.80 -21.48
CA VAL A 237 -31.39 20.69 -22.65
C VAL A 237 -32.37 20.15 -23.68
N LYS A 238 -32.48 18.82 -23.84
CA LYS A 238 -33.41 18.20 -24.79
C LYS A 238 -34.86 18.54 -24.48
N ASP A 239 -35.24 18.62 -23.21
CA ASP A 239 -36.60 18.96 -22.82
C ASP A 239 -36.85 20.47 -22.90
N ILE A 240 -35.83 21.28 -22.59
CA ILE A 240 -35.86 22.73 -22.79
C ILE A 240 -36.08 23.07 -24.27
N VAL A 241 -35.32 22.44 -25.18
CA VAL A 241 -35.45 22.65 -26.64
C VAL A 241 -36.84 22.29 -27.15
N LYS A 242 -37.50 21.27 -26.58
CA LYS A 242 -38.90 20.94 -26.93
C LYS A 242 -39.87 22.08 -26.58
N THR A 243 -39.60 22.84 -25.51
CA THR A 243 -40.45 24.00 -25.13
C THR A 243 -40.32 25.19 -26.06
N TYR A 244 -39.34 25.18 -26.98
CA TYR A 244 -39.16 26.28 -27.94
C TYR A 244 -40.11 26.20 -29.13
N PHE A 245 -40.91 25.12 -29.25
CA PHE A 245 -41.92 24.93 -30.29
C PHE A 245 -41.38 25.21 -31.71
N GLY A 246 -40.13 24.83 -31.98
CA GLY A 246 -39.49 25.00 -33.30
C GLY A 246 -38.88 26.38 -33.57
N ASN A 247 -38.72 27.25 -32.56
CA ASN A 247 -38.06 28.54 -32.72
C ASN A 247 -36.54 28.37 -33.00
N GLU A 248 -36.16 28.52 -34.27
CA GLU A 248 -34.79 28.31 -34.75
C GLU A 248 -33.73 29.19 -34.05
N LYS A 249 -34.08 30.42 -33.65
CA LYS A 249 -33.13 31.31 -32.96
C LYS A 249 -32.79 30.81 -31.56
N LEU A 250 -33.77 30.25 -30.85
CA LEU A 250 -33.55 29.68 -29.52
C LEU A 250 -32.78 28.37 -29.61
N VAL A 251 -33.07 27.54 -30.61
CA VAL A 251 -32.33 26.29 -30.87
C VAL A 251 -30.85 26.58 -31.15
N LYS A 252 -30.54 27.52 -32.06
CA LYS A 252 -29.16 27.91 -32.36
C LYS A 252 -28.40 28.45 -31.15
N ARG A 253 -29.08 29.20 -30.28
CA ARG A 253 -28.46 29.69 -29.03
C ARG A 253 -28.09 28.57 -28.07
N GLU A 254 -28.89 27.51 -27.98
CA GLU A 254 -28.53 26.35 -27.16
C GLU A 254 -27.38 25.54 -27.77
N GLU A 255 -27.27 25.47 -29.10
CA GLU A 255 -26.10 24.89 -29.79
C GLU A 255 -24.82 25.70 -29.53
N GLU A 256 -24.91 27.03 -29.62
CA GLU A 256 -23.81 27.95 -29.28
C GLU A 256 -23.40 27.80 -27.81
N ARG A 257 -24.37 27.73 -26.90
CA ARG A 257 -24.12 27.53 -25.47
C ARG A 257 -23.49 26.17 -25.16
N GLU A 258 -23.90 25.11 -25.85
CA GLU A 258 -23.25 23.80 -25.71
C GLU A 258 -21.78 23.86 -26.15
N LYS A 259 -21.51 24.55 -27.26
CA LYS A 259 -20.15 24.76 -27.75
C LYS A 259 -19.31 25.56 -26.74
N GLU A 260 -19.81 26.68 -26.22
CA GLU A 260 -19.09 27.49 -25.22
C GLU A 260 -18.81 26.70 -23.93
N MET A 261 -19.75 25.85 -23.50
CA MET A 261 -19.51 25.00 -22.32
C MET A 261 -18.50 23.89 -22.56
N LEU A 262 -18.41 23.35 -23.77
CA LEU A 262 -17.35 22.41 -24.15
C LEU A 262 -15.99 23.11 -24.19
N GLU A 263 -15.90 24.31 -24.77
CA GLU A 263 -14.68 25.12 -24.78
C GLU A 263 -14.22 25.51 -23.35
N ASN A 264 -15.14 25.68 -22.41
CA ASN A 264 -14.83 25.93 -21.00
C ASN A 264 -14.27 24.71 -20.25
N ILE A 265 -14.39 23.50 -20.82
CA ILE A 265 -13.83 22.26 -20.25
C ILE A 265 -12.44 21.98 -20.83
N GLY A 266 -12.18 22.34 -22.09
CA GLY A 266 -10.88 22.16 -22.75
C GLY A 266 -10.93 22.29 -24.27
#